data_AF-A0A2T0RRX5-F1
#
_entry.id   AF-A0A2T0RRX5-F1
#
_cell.length_a   1.000
_cell.length_b   1.000
_cell.length_c   1.000
_cell.angle_alpha   90.00
_cell.angle_beta   90.00
_cell.angle_gamma   90.00
#
_symmetry.space_group_name_H-M   'P 1'
#
loop_
_entity.id
_entity.type
_entity.pdbx_description
1 polymer ?
#
loop_
_entity_poly.entity_id
_entity_poly.type
_entity_poly.pdbx_seq_one_letter_code
_entity_poly.pdbx_strand_id
1 'polypeptide(L)'
;MTVDPAVLTELGNLRHRLPELSGSVLATADGMVVAHDAHGIEPDSLAALAAAHLALARRFAHAVNHGELRESVVECDGGYITSYTAGPNALLTLVTSGNANLAMVHLEARRTVRRLVKLLILEAPAPVRPEIPQQAGPPTPLARRTPMATLQSTFRGR
;
A
#
# COMPACT_ATOMS: atom_id res chain seq x y z
N MET A 1 -4.68 1.67 20.41
CA MET A 1 -4.91 2.67 19.35
C MET A 1 -6.35 3.12 19.47
N THR A 2 -6.60 4.37 19.82
CA THR A 2 -7.96 4.94 19.80
C THR A 2 -8.35 5.18 18.36
N VAL A 3 -9.38 4.49 17.88
CA VAL A 3 -9.88 4.66 16.52
C VAL A 3 -10.37 6.09 16.33
N ASP A 4 -9.85 6.78 15.32
CA ASP A 4 -10.30 8.14 15.01
C ASP A 4 -11.80 8.11 14.63
N PRO A 5 -12.68 8.87 15.32
CA PRO A 5 -14.11 8.92 15.01
C PRO A 5 -14.41 9.34 13.56
N ALA A 6 -13.50 10.05 12.90
CA ALA A 6 -13.62 10.39 11.48
C ALA A 6 -13.57 9.14 10.58
N VAL A 7 -12.78 8.13 10.94
CA VAL A 7 -12.70 6.85 10.20
C VAL A 7 -14.02 6.10 10.30
N LEU A 8 -14.58 5.96 11.50
CA LEU A 8 -15.88 5.31 11.70
C LEU A 8 -17.01 6.04 10.96
N THR A 9 -16.99 7.38 11.00
CA THR A 9 -17.95 8.21 10.26
C THR A 9 -17.86 7.96 8.75
N GLU A 10 -16.64 7.86 8.20
CA GLU A 10 -16.45 7.59 6.78
C GLU A 10 -16.93 6.18 6.37
N LEU A 11 -16.71 5.16 7.20
CA LEU A 11 -17.23 3.81 6.97
C LEU A 11 -18.76 3.79 7.02
N GLY A 12 -19.37 4.48 8.00
CA GLY A 12 -20.82 4.65 8.06
C GLY A 12 -21.37 5.35 6.82
N ASN A 13 -20.70 6.41 6.35
CA ASN A 13 -21.09 7.10 5.12
C ASN A 13 -20.97 6.20 3.88
N LEU A 14 -20.00 5.28 3.84
CA LEU A 14 -19.88 4.30 2.76
C LEU A 14 -21.10 3.37 2.72
N ARG A 15 -21.57 2.89 3.87
CA ARG A 15 -22.78 2.07 3.96
C ARG A 15 -24.03 2.79 3.47
N HIS A 16 -24.16 4.09 3.75
CA HIS A 16 -25.27 4.88 3.22
C HIS A 16 -25.24 5.03 1.68
N ARG A 17 -24.03 5.03 1.08
CA ARG A 17 -23.86 5.09 -0.38
C ARG A 17 -24.01 3.73 -1.06
N LEU A 18 -23.83 2.64 -0.33
CA LEU A 18 -23.90 1.26 -0.81
C LEU A 18 -24.90 0.44 0.02
N PRO A 19 -26.21 0.49 -0.30
CA PRO A 19 -27.23 -0.28 0.41
C PRO A 19 -26.99 -1.79 0.44
N GLU A 20 -26.32 -2.34 -0.58
CA GLU A 20 -25.89 -3.74 -0.69
C GLU A 20 -24.71 -4.12 0.23
N LEU A 21 -24.10 -3.16 0.92
CA LEU A 21 -22.96 -3.38 1.79
C LEU A 21 -23.39 -4.05 3.10
N SER A 22 -22.99 -5.31 3.25
CA SER A 22 -23.23 -6.11 4.46
C SER A 22 -22.20 -5.82 5.56
N GLY A 23 -20.98 -5.44 5.18
CA GLY A 23 -19.98 -4.98 6.13
C GLY A 23 -18.73 -4.42 5.47
N SER A 24 -18.02 -3.56 6.22
CA SER A 24 -16.72 -3.01 5.84
C SER A 24 -15.72 -3.11 6.98
N VAL A 25 -14.47 -3.44 6.64
CA VAL A 25 -13.36 -3.55 7.58
C VAL A 25 -12.15 -2.83 6.98
N LEU A 26 -11.66 -1.83 7.71
CA LEU A 26 -10.36 -1.21 7.50
C LEU A 26 -9.36 -1.92 8.41
N ALA A 27 -8.30 -2.47 7.82
CA ALA A 27 -7.29 -3.24 8.53
C ALA A 27 -5.87 -2.83 8.12
N THR A 28 -4.90 -3.17 8.95
CA THR A 28 -3.48 -3.07 8.60
C THR A 28 -3.10 -4.13 7.57
N ALA A 29 -1.94 -3.95 6.92
CA ALA A 29 -1.38 -4.94 5.99
C ALA A 29 -1.08 -6.30 6.66
N ASP A 30 -0.96 -6.32 7.99
CA ASP A 30 -0.73 -7.53 8.80
C ASP A 30 -2.03 -8.20 9.27
N GLY A 31 -3.20 -7.62 8.93
CA GLY A 31 -4.51 -8.21 9.26
C GLY A 31 -5.09 -7.81 10.60
N MET A 32 -4.63 -6.72 11.20
CA MET A 32 -5.22 -6.17 12.43
C MET A 32 -6.31 -5.16 12.08
N VAL A 33 -7.46 -5.24 12.76
CA VAL A 33 -8.57 -4.29 12.56
C VAL A 33 -8.18 -2.91 13.06
N VAL A 34 -8.36 -1.91 12.18
CA VAL A 34 -8.24 -0.48 12.53
C VAL A 34 -9.62 0.08 12.84
N ALA A 35 -10.61 -0.21 12.00
CA ALA A 35 -12.00 0.21 12.18
C ALA A 35 -12.92 -0.70 11.36
N HIS A 36 -14.18 -0.85 11.77
CA HIS A 36 -15.15 -1.61 10.99
C HIS A 36 -16.57 -1.03 11.14
N ASP A 37 -17.38 -1.23 10.11
CA ASP A 37 -18.83 -1.15 10.12
C ASP A 37 -19.34 -2.48 9.56
N ALA A 38 -19.33 -3.49 10.42
CA ALA A 38 -19.66 -4.87 10.07
C ALA A 38 -20.60 -5.43 11.13
N HIS A 39 -21.70 -6.05 10.69
CA HIS A 39 -22.70 -6.65 11.56
C HIS A 39 -22.90 -8.11 11.17
N GLY A 40 -22.78 -9.03 12.13
CA GLY A 40 -22.88 -10.47 11.86
C GLY A 40 -21.67 -11.06 11.13
N ILE A 41 -20.58 -10.31 11.00
CA ILE A 41 -19.30 -10.74 10.44
C ILE A 41 -18.24 -10.52 11.50
N GLU A 42 -17.37 -11.51 11.72
CA GLU A 42 -16.25 -11.41 12.65
C GLU A 42 -15.12 -10.56 12.03
N PRO A 43 -14.90 -9.31 12.49
CA PRO A 43 -14.04 -8.36 11.80
C PRO A 43 -12.55 -8.77 11.85
N ASP A 44 -12.10 -9.35 12.97
CA ASP A 44 -10.71 -9.79 13.13
C ASP A 44 -10.37 -10.94 12.18
N SER A 45 -11.28 -11.91 12.03
CA SER A 45 -11.12 -13.00 11.09
C SER A 45 -11.11 -12.49 9.64
N LEU A 46 -12.02 -11.59 9.28
CA LEU A 46 -12.09 -11.00 7.94
C LEU A 46 -10.84 -10.18 7.63
N ALA A 47 -10.33 -9.40 8.58
CA ALA A 47 -9.11 -8.61 8.41
C ALA A 47 -7.88 -9.50 8.14
N ALA A 48 -7.68 -10.55 8.95
CA ALA A 48 -6.58 -11.49 8.79
C ALA A 48 -6.63 -12.21 7.43
N LEU A 49 -7.79 -12.72 7.04
CA LEU A 49 -7.98 -13.42 5.77
C LEU A 49 -7.79 -12.47 4.58
N ALA A 50 -8.34 -11.26 4.65
CA ALA A 50 -8.18 -10.27 3.58
C ALA A 50 -6.72 -9.83 3.41
N ALA A 51 -5.99 -9.63 4.50
CA ALA A 51 -4.55 -9.31 4.47
C ALA A 51 -3.74 -10.41 3.79
N ALA A 52 -3.97 -11.68 4.19
CA ALA A 52 -3.33 -12.83 3.59
C ALA A 52 -3.67 -12.96 2.09
N HIS A 53 -4.94 -12.80 1.72
CA HIS A 53 -5.41 -12.84 0.34
C HIS A 53 -4.76 -11.77 -0.54
N LEU A 54 -4.73 -10.52 -0.06
CA LEU A 54 -4.07 -9.41 -0.76
C LEU A 54 -2.56 -9.64 -0.93
N ALA A 55 -1.90 -10.25 0.06
CA ALA A 55 -0.49 -10.59 -0.05
C ALA A 55 -0.24 -11.65 -1.13
N LEU A 56 -1.09 -12.67 -1.24
CA LEU A 56 -1.03 -13.68 -2.31
C LEU A 56 -1.32 -13.06 -3.68
N ALA A 57 -2.37 -12.23 -3.78
CA ALA A 57 -2.71 -11.55 -5.02
C ALA A 57 -1.59 -10.61 -5.51
N ARG A 58 -0.88 -9.92 -4.60
CA ARG A 58 0.34 -9.15 -4.94
C ARG A 58 1.44 -10.03 -5.50
N ARG A 59 1.68 -11.19 -4.88
CA ARG A 59 2.67 -12.16 -5.39
C ARG A 59 2.30 -12.69 -6.77
N PHE A 60 1.01 -12.92 -7.04
CA PHE A 60 0.54 -13.33 -8.36
C PHE A 60 0.79 -12.25 -9.41
N ALA A 61 0.45 -10.99 -9.12
CA ALA A 61 0.72 -9.87 -10.03
C ALA A 61 2.22 -9.73 -10.32
N HIS A 62 3.07 -9.89 -9.30
CA HIS A 62 4.53 -9.85 -9.46
C HIS A 62 5.04 -11.05 -10.27
N ALA A 63 4.53 -12.27 -10.05
CA ALA A 63 4.99 -13.47 -10.72
C ALA A 63 4.85 -13.40 -12.24
N VAL A 64 3.85 -12.65 -12.73
CA VAL A 64 3.59 -12.43 -14.17
C VAL A 64 3.99 -11.02 -14.63
N ASN A 65 4.74 -10.28 -13.80
CA ASN A 65 5.26 -8.94 -14.07
C ASN A 65 4.18 -7.92 -14.50
N HIS A 66 3.01 -7.96 -13.84
CA HIS A 66 1.85 -7.10 -14.15
C HIS A 66 1.74 -5.83 -13.29
N GLY A 67 2.80 -5.51 -12.55
CA GLY A 67 2.87 -4.34 -11.69
C GLY A 67 2.14 -4.51 -10.35
N GLU A 68 1.73 -3.38 -9.77
CA GLU A 68 1.17 -3.31 -8.41
C GLU A 68 -0.30 -3.71 -8.36
N LEU A 69 -0.65 -4.57 -7.40
CA LEU A 69 -2.03 -4.91 -7.12
C LEU A 69 -2.78 -3.67 -6.60
N ARG A 70 -3.93 -3.38 -7.21
CA ARG A 70 -4.80 -2.26 -6.80
C ARG A 70 -5.95 -2.74 -5.91
N GLU A 71 -6.55 -3.85 -6.29
CA GLU A 71 -7.74 -4.40 -5.67
C GLU A 71 -7.86 -5.88 -6.02
N SER A 72 -8.65 -6.61 -5.23
CA SER A 72 -9.07 -7.98 -5.50
C SER A 72 -10.58 -8.09 -5.33
N VAL A 73 -11.19 -8.98 -6.13
CA VAL A 73 -12.60 -9.35 -6.02
C VAL A 73 -12.68 -10.87 -5.89
N VAL A 74 -13.46 -11.33 -4.92
CA VAL A 74 -13.82 -12.74 -4.75
C VAL A 74 -15.33 -12.83 -4.89
N GLU A 75 -15.77 -13.58 -5.90
CA GLU A 75 -17.18 -13.90 -6.12
C GLU A 75 -17.54 -15.19 -5.38
N CYS A 76 -18.59 -15.11 -4.58
CA CYS A 76 -19.13 -16.21 -3.80
C CYS A 76 -20.62 -16.34 -4.11
N ASP A 77 -21.21 -17.49 -3.79
CA ASP A 77 -22.66 -17.72 -3.95
C ASP A 77 -23.51 -16.67 -3.22
N GLY A 78 -23.04 -16.19 -2.06
CA GLY A 78 -23.71 -15.15 -1.27
C GLY A 78 -23.47 -13.70 -1.75
N GLY A 79 -22.56 -13.48 -2.70
CA GLY A 79 -22.18 -12.15 -3.19
C GLY A 79 -20.68 -11.94 -3.31
N TYR A 80 -20.23 -10.69 -3.14
CA TYR A 80 -18.86 -10.30 -3.44
C TYR A 80 -18.09 -9.85 -2.21
N ILE A 81 -16.84 -10.30 -2.10
CA ILE A 81 -15.84 -9.77 -1.18
C ILE A 81 -14.82 -8.99 -2.02
N THR A 82 -14.73 -7.69 -1.79
CA THR A 82 -13.80 -6.81 -2.51
C THR A 82 -12.82 -6.19 -1.54
N SER A 83 -11.52 -6.28 -1.84
CA SER A 83 -10.46 -5.72 -0.99
C SER A 83 -9.58 -4.77 -1.79
N TYR A 84 -9.30 -3.60 -1.22
CA TYR A 84 -8.58 -2.49 -1.86
C TYR A 84 -7.37 -2.11 -1.02
N THR A 85 -6.22 -1.86 -1.67
CA THR A 85 -5.04 -1.33 -0.98
C THR A 85 -5.30 0.12 -0.55
N ALA A 86 -5.09 0.44 0.74
CA ALA A 86 -5.25 1.77 1.30
C ALA A 86 -3.88 2.32 1.76
N GLY A 87 -3.05 2.73 0.80
CA GLY A 87 -1.65 3.08 1.06
C GLY A 87 -0.79 1.84 1.30
N PRO A 88 0.43 2.00 1.83
CA PRO A 88 1.38 0.89 1.99
C PRO A 88 1.02 -0.06 3.14
N ASN A 89 0.34 0.44 4.17
CA ASN A 89 0.22 -0.26 5.46
C ASN A 89 -1.22 -0.63 5.84
N ALA A 90 -2.20 -0.38 4.95
CA ALA A 90 -3.61 -0.66 5.25
C ALA A 90 -4.38 -1.17 4.02
N LEU A 91 -5.53 -1.76 4.27
CA LEU A 91 -6.46 -2.27 3.28
C LEU A 91 -7.91 -2.04 3.73
N LEU A 92 -8.80 -1.81 2.77
CA LEU A 92 -10.24 -1.76 2.99
C LEU A 92 -10.88 -2.99 2.36
N THR A 93 -11.63 -3.76 3.14
CA THR A 93 -12.40 -4.92 2.66
C THR A 93 -13.89 -4.67 2.83
N LEU A 94 -14.65 -4.98 1.80
CA LEU A 94 -16.10 -4.83 1.73
C LEU A 94 -16.73 -6.19 1.44
N VAL A 95 -17.86 -6.47 2.09
CA VAL A 95 -18.70 -7.64 1.85
C VAL A 95 -20.05 -7.15 1.37
N THR A 96 -20.49 -7.63 0.21
CA THR A 96 -21.72 -7.19 -0.46
C THR A 96 -22.57 -8.38 -0.89
N SER A 97 -23.88 -8.18 -1.01
CA SER A 97 -24.80 -9.20 -1.53
C SER A 97 -24.63 -9.43 -3.04
N GLY A 98 -25.11 -10.57 -3.55
CA GLY A 98 -24.96 -10.94 -4.96
C GLY A 98 -25.65 -10.04 -5.99
N ASN A 99 -26.55 -9.16 -5.57
CA ASN A 99 -27.19 -8.15 -6.44
C ASN A 99 -26.45 -6.80 -6.45
N ALA A 100 -25.26 -6.72 -5.83
CA ALA A 100 -24.46 -5.51 -5.76
C ALA A 100 -24.08 -4.99 -7.14
N ASN A 101 -24.17 -3.67 -7.34
CA ASN A 101 -23.62 -3.06 -8.54
C ASN A 101 -22.11 -2.89 -8.35
N LEU A 102 -21.33 -3.89 -8.77
CA LEU A 102 -19.89 -3.93 -8.56
C LEU A 102 -19.17 -2.68 -9.10
N ALA A 103 -19.62 -2.10 -10.21
CA ALA A 103 -19.05 -0.85 -10.72
C ALA A 103 -19.23 0.32 -9.74
N MET A 104 -20.40 0.40 -9.10
CA MET A 104 -20.72 1.40 -8.07
C MET A 104 -19.93 1.12 -6.78
N VAL A 105 -19.81 -0.15 -6.37
CA VAL A 105 -18.96 -0.58 -5.25
C VAL A 105 -17.53 -0.13 -5.47
N HIS A 106 -16.91 -0.40 -6.62
CA HIS A 106 -15.55 0.06 -6.92
C HIS A 106 -15.43 1.59 -6.90
N LEU A 107 -16.40 2.32 -7.47
CA LEU A 107 -16.40 3.78 -7.48
C LEU A 107 -16.35 4.34 -6.06
N GLU A 108 -17.24 3.88 -5.19
CA GLU A 108 -17.38 4.39 -3.83
C GLU A 108 -16.29 3.87 -2.90
N ALA A 109 -15.85 2.61 -3.06
CA ALA A 109 -14.72 2.06 -2.32
C ALA A 109 -13.44 2.85 -2.60
N ARG A 110 -13.10 3.10 -3.88
CA ARG A 110 -11.90 3.87 -4.24
C ARG A 110 -11.96 5.31 -3.75
N ARG A 111 -13.15 5.94 -3.75
CA ARG A 111 -13.35 7.26 -3.14
C ARG A 111 -13.10 7.23 -1.62
N THR A 112 -13.63 6.21 -0.97
CA THR A 112 -13.50 6.00 0.48
C THR A 112 -12.06 5.75 0.87
N VAL A 113 -11.35 4.86 0.17
CA VAL A 113 -9.91 4.61 0.37
C VAL A 113 -9.10 5.90 0.29
N ARG A 114 -9.36 6.77 -0.71
CA ARG A 114 -8.67 8.06 -0.81
C ARG A 114 -8.94 8.99 0.37
N ARG A 115 -10.11 8.93 0.99
CA ARG A 115 -10.44 9.70 2.21
C ARG A 115 -9.79 9.08 3.44
N LEU A 116 -9.92 7.76 3.61
CA LEU A 116 -9.31 7.01 4.71
C LEU A 116 -7.78 7.18 4.75
N VAL A 117 -7.11 7.09 3.60
CA VAL A 117 -5.65 7.32 3.53
C VAL A 117 -5.29 8.71 4.04
N LYS A 118 -6.07 9.76 3.74
CA LYS A 118 -5.81 11.10 4.28
C LYS A 118 -6.01 11.20 5.79
N LEU A 119 -6.99 10.47 6.34
CA LEU A 119 -7.23 10.41 7.78
C LEU A 119 -6.12 9.63 8.49
N LEU A 120 -5.67 8.51 7.91
CA LEU A 120 -4.60 7.67 8.48
C LEU A 120 -3.21 8.27 8.36
N ILE A 121 -2.94 9.08 7.31
CA ILE A 121 -1.64 9.77 7.13
C ILE A 121 -1.38 10.78 8.25
N LEU A 122 -2.40 11.22 9.00
CA LEU A 122 -2.20 12.04 10.21
C LEU A 122 -1.47 11.29 11.34
N GLU A 123 -1.23 9.99 11.20
CA GLU A 123 -0.51 9.15 12.18
C GLU A 123 0.73 8.40 11.62
N ALA A 124 1.10 8.57 10.34
CA ALA A 124 2.21 7.79 9.75
C ALA A 124 3.60 8.44 9.93
N PRO A 125 4.67 7.66 10.20
CA PRO A 125 6.00 8.19 10.47
C PRO A 125 6.59 8.87 9.23
N ALA A 126 7.48 9.85 9.47
CA ALA A 126 8.23 10.53 8.43
C ALA A 126 8.85 9.53 7.44
N PRO A 127 8.90 9.84 6.14
CA PRO A 127 9.47 8.92 5.15
C PRO A 127 10.89 8.55 5.57
N VAL A 128 11.16 7.25 5.69
CA VAL A 128 12.52 6.74 5.89
C VAL A 128 13.34 7.19 4.68
N ARG A 129 14.18 8.19 4.89
CA ARG A 129 15.11 8.66 3.87
C ARG A 129 16.08 7.50 3.61
N PRO A 130 16.22 7.00 2.37
CA PRO A 130 17.12 5.90 2.10
C PRO A 130 18.51 6.28 2.61
N GLU A 131 19.04 5.49 3.53
CA GLU A 131 20.41 5.61 3.97
C GLU A 131 21.29 5.38 2.75
N ILE A 132 21.96 6.43 2.28
CA ILE A 132 23.01 6.28 1.28
C ILE A 132 24.09 5.45 1.97
N PRO A 133 24.43 4.24 1.48
CA PRO A 133 25.51 3.47 2.07
C PRO A 133 26.75 4.35 2.11
N GLN A 134 27.23 4.69 3.31
CA GLN A 134 28.53 5.32 3.45
C GLN A 134 29.55 4.27 3.08
N GLN A 135 29.96 4.25 1.81
CA GLN A 135 31.11 3.48 1.39
C GLN A 135 32.31 4.01 2.18
N ALA A 136 32.78 3.21 3.14
CA ALA A 136 34.09 3.42 3.71
C ALA A 136 35.08 3.48 2.54
N GLY A 137 35.74 4.63 2.38
CA GLY A 137 36.77 4.77 1.36
C GLY A 137 37.82 3.65 1.52
N PRO A 138 38.51 3.26 0.43
CA PRO A 138 39.51 2.20 0.50
C PRO A 138 40.51 2.48 1.64
N PRO A 139 40.94 1.46 2.40
CA PRO A 139 41.83 1.63 3.56
C PRO A 139 43.24 2.11 3.17
N THR A 140 43.51 2.18 1.87
CA THR A 140 44.78 2.64 1.33
C THR A 140 44.68 4.14 1.05
N PRO A 141 45.60 4.97 1.59
CA PRO A 141 45.66 6.36 1.19
C PRO A 141 45.80 6.41 -0.33
N LEU A 142 44.97 7.23 -0.99
CA LEU A 142 45.09 7.51 -2.41
C LEU A 142 46.55 7.87 -2.69
N ALA A 143 47.21 7.07 -3.53
CA ALA A 143 48.58 7.35 -3.92
C ALA A 143 48.63 8.78 -4.46
N ARG A 144 49.47 9.63 -3.84
CA ARG A 144 49.72 10.98 -4.34
C ARG A 144 50.15 10.84 -5.80
N ARG A 145 49.31 11.28 -6.73
CA ARG A 145 49.70 11.33 -8.14
C ARG A 145 50.90 12.27 -8.24
N THR A 146 52.07 11.72 -8.52
CA THR A 146 53.26 12.51 -8.86
C THR A 146 52.88 13.39 -10.05
N PRO A 147 53.13 14.71 -10.01
CA PRO A 147 52.90 15.55 -11.17
C PRO A 147 53.72 14.99 -12.35
N MET A 148 53.07 14.89 -13.50
CA MET A 148 53.65 14.33 -14.72
C MET A 148 54.88 15.15 -15.09
N ALA A 149 56.04 14.50 -15.23
CA ALA A 149 57.24 15.15 -15.74
C ALA A 149 56.94 15.71 -17.13
N THR A 150 57.15 17.01 -17.29
CA THR A 150 57.00 17.72 -18.56
C THR A 150 57.88 17.05 -19.60
N LEU A 151 57.27 16.47 -20.64
CA LEU A 151 58.00 15.96 -21.81
C LEU A 151 58.79 17.12 -22.42
N GLN A 152 60.12 17.03 -22.42
CA GLN A 152 60.96 17.96 -23.17
C GLN A 152 60.71 17.75 -24.66
N SER A 153 60.02 18.69 -25.32
CA SER A 153 59.90 18.71 -26.77
C SER A 153 61.24 19.11 -27.38
N THR A 154 62.05 18.13 -27.74
CA THR A 154 63.19 18.34 -28.64
C THR A 154 62.61 18.51 -30.05
N PHE A 155 62.54 19.74 -30.55
CA PHE A 155 62.44 19.97 -31.99
C PHE A 155 63.65 20.79 -32.44
N ARG A 156 64.44 20.14 -33.29
CA ARG A 156 65.71 20.57 -33.85
C ARG A 156 65.43 21.06 -35.27
N GLY A 157 65.94 22.25 -35.61
CA GLY A 157 66.29 22.65 -36.97
C GLY A 157 65.26 23.50 -37.72
N ARG A 158 65.58 24.77 -37.96
CA ARG A 158 66.37 25.20 -39.13
C ARG A 158 66.90 26.62 -38.90
#